data_AF-A0A1D2IEK4-F1
#
_entry.id   AF-A0A1D2IEK4-F1
#
_cell.length_a   1.000
_cell.length_b   1.000
_cell.length_c   1.000
_cell.angle_alpha   90.00
_cell.angle_beta   90.00
_cell.angle_gamma   90.00
#
_symmetry.space_group_name_H-M   'P 1'
#
loop_
_entity.id
_entity.type
_entity.pdbx_description
1 polymer ?
#
loop_
_entity_poly.entity_id
_entity_poly.type
_entity_poly.pdbx_seq_one_letter_code
_entity_poly.pdbx_strand_id
1 'polypeptide(L)' 'MPTLRQDRIRDEAFEVDDPLHLMRLFGISSHTAMRYITVAHPERTAKLPR' A
#
# COMPACT_ATOMS: atom_id res chain seq x y z
N MET A 1 -11.45 -12.39 9.74
CA MET A 1 -10.91 -13.00 8.52
C MET A 1 -10.61 -11.87 7.54
N PRO A 2 -9.35 -11.44 7.35
CA PRO A 2 -9.04 -10.46 6.32
C PRO A 2 -9.45 -11.06 4.97
N THR A 3 -10.20 -10.30 4.18
CA THR A 3 -10.70 -10.78 2.89
C THR A 3 -9.52 -10.90 1.91
N LEU A 4 -9.54 -11.88 1.00
CA LEU A 4 -8.49 -12.10 -0.01
C LEU A 4 -8.10 -10.83 -0.78
N ARG A 5 -9.04 -9.88 -0.89
CA ARG A 5 -8.82 -8.56 -1.47
C ARG A 5 -7.77 -7.76 -0.71
N GLN A 6 -7.79 -7.80 0.62
CA GLN A 6 -6.88 -7.02 1.46
C GLN A 6 -5.45 -7.56 1.39
N ASP A 7 -5.30 -8.88 1.28
CA ASP A 7 -3.99 -9.51 1.12
C ASP A 7 -3.40 -9.19 -0.25
N ARG A 8 -4.21 -9.22 -1.32
CA ARG A 8 -3.80 -8.74 -2.66
C ARG A 8 -3.39 -7.27 -2.68
N ILE A 9 -4.14 -6.39 -2.01
CA ILE A 9 -3.78 -4.96 -1.94
C ILE A 9 -2.42 -4.79 -1.26
N ARG A 10 -2.13 -5.59 -0.22
CA ARG A 10 -0.86 -5.54 0.49
C ARG A 10 0.28 -6.11 -0.37
N ASP A 11 0.07 -7.23 -1.03
CA ASP A 11 1.05 -7.88 -1.92
C ASP A 11 1.41 -6.96 -3.09
N GLU A 12 0.40 -6.38 -3.74
CA GLU A 12 0.60 -5.39 -4.79
C GLU A 12 1.28 -4.12 -4.27
N ALA A 13 0.93 -3.65 -3.06
CA ALA A 13 1.65 -2.52 -2.44
C ALA A 13 3.11 -2.86 -2.11
N PHE A 14 3.42 -4.14 -1.91
CA PHE A 14 4.78 -4.62 -1.66
C PHE A 14 5.59 -4.69 -2.95
N GLU A 15 4.97 -5.16 -4.04
CA GLU A 15 5.58 -5.17 -5.38
C GLU A 15 5.67 -3.76 -6.00
N VAL A 16 4.65 -2.93 -5.76
CA VAL A 16 4.46 -1.61 -6.38
C VAL A 16 4.39 -0.53 -5.29
N ASP A 17 5.47 0.22 -5.15
CA ASP A 17 5.59 1.40 -4.25
C ASP A 17 4.86 2.64 -4.82
N ASP A 18 3.92 2.46 -5.74
CA ASP A 18 3.20 3.54 -6.42
C ASP A 18 1.71 3.58 -6.00
N PRO A 19 1.27 4.64 -5.28
CA PRO A 19 -0.10 4.72 -4.80
C PRO A 19 -1.12 4.87 -5.94
N LEU A 20 -0.72 5.46 -7.07
CA LEU A 20 -1.61 5.62 -8.23
C LEU A 20 -1.94 4.26 -8.85
N HIS A 21 -0.99 3.32 -8.85
CA HIS A 21 -1.21 1.95 -9.31
C HIS A 21 -2.29 1.26 -8.47
N LEU A 22 -2.17 1.32 -7.14
CA LEU A 22 -3.17 0.76 -6.21
C LEU A 22 -4.55 1.40 -6.38
N MET A 23 -4.61 2.71 -6.59
CA MET A 23 -5.87 3.42 -6.87
C MET A 23 -6.52 2.94 -8.16
N ARG A 24 -5.74 2.71 -9.22
CA ARG A 24 -6.27 2.21 -10.50
C ARG A 24 -6.68 0.74 -10.43
N LEU A 25 -5.88 -0.09 -9.77
CA LEU A 25 -6.09 -1.54 -9.72
C LEU A 25 -7.25 -1.93 -8.78
N PHE A 26 -7.33 -1.29 -7.62
CA PHE A 26 -8.32 -1.64 -6.59
C PHE A 26 -9.47 -0.65 -6.45
N GLY A 27 -9.39 0.53 -7.07
CA GLY A 27 -10.39 1.59 -6.95
C GLY A 27 -10.41 2.22 -5.55
N ILE A 28 -9.28 2.23 -4.84
CA ILE A 28 -9.19 2.76 -3.47
C ILE A 28 -8.80 4.25 -3.48
N SER A 29 -9.05 4.94 -2.38
CA SER A 29 -8.63 6.34 -2.21
C SER A 29 -7.11 6.45 -2.04
N SER A 30 -6.56 7.62 -2.39
CA SER A 30 -5.13 7.94 -2.22
C SER A 30 -4.67 7.76 -0.78
N HIS A 31 -5.49 8.16 0.19
CA HIS A 31 -5.22 7.96 1.62
C HIS A 31 -5.12 6.47 1.99
N THR A 32 -5.97 5.62 1.39
CA THR A 32 -5.93 4.18 1.61
C THR A 32 -4.70 3.56 0.97
N ALA A 33 -4.38 3.95 -0.28
CA ALA A 33 -3.20 3.47 -1.00
C ALA A 33 -1.89 3.83 -0.26
N MET A 34 -1.75 5.08 0.19
CA MET A 34 -0.60 5.48 1.00
C MET A 34 -0.50 4.72 2.32
N ARG A 35 -1.62 4.44 2.99
CA ARG A 35 -1.60 3.61 4.20
C ARG A 35 -1.13 2.19 3.91
N TYR A 36 -1.51 1.60 2.78
CA TYR A 36 -1.00 0.28 2.39
C TYR A 36 0.47 0.31 2.04
N ILE A 37 0.94 1.31 1.28
CA ILE A 37 2.35 1.48 0.94
C ILE A 37 3.21 1.71 2.18
N THR A 38 2.78 2.55 3.12
CA THR A 38 3.52 2.78 4.38
C THR A 38 3.58 1.53 5.27
N VAL A 39 2.56 0.66 5.21
CA VAL A 39 2.54 -0.64 5.90
C VAL A 39 3.36 -1.70 5.14
N ALA A 40 3.40 -1.64 3.81
CA ALA A 40 4.16 -2.56 2.96
C ALA A 40 5.65 -2.23 2.96
N HIS A 41 6.01 -0.94 2.99
CA HIS A 41 7.39 -0.42 2.99
C HIS A 41 7.70 0.35 4.28
N PRO A 42 7.65 -0.30 5.46
CA PRO A 42 8.00 0.35 6.70
C PRO A 42 9.49 0.76 6.73
N GLU A 43 10.35 0.06 5.99
CA GLU A 43 11.79 0.36 5.90
C GLU A 43 12.15 1.63 5.13
N ARG A 44 11.34 2.04 4.14
CA ARG A 44 11.48 3.33 3.44
C ARG A 44 10.90 4.47 4.26
N THR A 45 9.77 4.23 4.92
CA THR A 45 9.07 5.26 5.72
C THR A 45 9.72 5.47 7.09
N ALA A 46 10.28 4.43 7.71
CA ALA A 46 11.05 4.53 8.97
C ALA A 46 12.41 5.23 8.77
N LYS A 47 12.89 5.31 7.53
CA LYS A 47 14.06 6.12 7.16
C LYS A 47 13.75 7.60 6.95
N LEU A 48 12.54 8.08 7.28
CA LEU A 48 12.34 9.51 7.47
C LEU A 48 12.72 9.85 8.92
N PRO A 49 13.92 10.41 9.19
CA PRO A 49 14.26 10.85 10.53
C PRO A 49 13.30 11.97 10.92
N ARG A 50 12.74 11.84 12.12
CA ARG A 50 11.90 12.88 12.75
C ARG A 50 12.71 14.14 13.05
#